data_AF-A0A958ZGX3-F1
#
_entry.id   AF-A0A958ZGX3-F1
#
_cell.length_a   1.000
_cell.length_b   1.000
_cell.length_c   1.000
_cell.angle_alpha   90.00
_cell.angle_beta   90.00
_cell.angle_gamma   90.00
#
_symmetry.space_group_name_H-M   'P 1'
#
loop_
_entity.id
_entity.type
_entity.pdbx_description
1 polymer ?
#
loop_
_entity_poly.entity_id
_entity_poly.type
_entity_poly.pdbx_seq_one_letter_code
_entity_poly.pdbx_strand_id
1 'polypeptide(L)'
;MLQILERFKSKYKHLEKKGLIIEGMVVVDHARRQNALSVSKPFVFDSRLIPKKFDGLTVKKRIVGEMPIEFQLDRSQPDWHKREYIWAPERFESFVDRCFVQIKAELGEDKMTREEMLDALCFGDFEEHKIKTQQMIRSGKVPAYKSSGKKLTVTQ
;
A
#
# COMPACT_ATOMS: atom_id res chain seq x y z
N MET A 1 17.60 -19.27 -9.68
CA MET A 1 17.26 -17.85 -9.40
C MET A 1 16.42 -17.24 -10.53
N LEU A 2 16.89 -17.26 -11.80
CA LEU A 2 16.08 -16.86 -12.97
C LEU A 2 14.76 -17.66 -13.10
N GLN A 3 14.79 -18.95 -12.82
CA GLN A 3 13.59 -19.80 -12.82
C GLN A 3 12.51 -19.33 -11.81
N ILE A 4 12.91 -18.71 -10.68
CA ILE A 4 11.94 -18.20 -9.70
C ILE A 4 11.17 -17.02 -10.28
N LEU A 5 11.87 -16.10 -10.95
CA LEU A 5 11.26 -14.95 -11.62
C LEU A 5 10.31 -15.40 -12.73
N GLU A 6 10.71 -16.38 -13.55
CA GLU A 6 9.86 -16.92 -14.63
C GLU A 6 8.61 -17.61 -14.08
N ARG A 7 8.74 -18.40 -13.00
CA ARG A 7 7.58 -18.99 -12.31
C ARG A 7 6.67 -17.92 -11.72
N PHE A 8 7.23 -16.87 -11.14
CA PHE A 8 6.46 -15.76 -10.59
C PHE A 8 5.70 -15.02 -11.71
N LYS A 9 6.37 -14.67 -12.81
CA LYS A 9 5.75 -14.05 -13.99
C LYS A 9 4.61 -14.91 -14.53
N SER A 10 4.87 -16.19 -14.76
CA SER A 10 3.85 -17.11 -15.28
C SER A 10 2.63 -17.19 -14.36
N LYS A 11 2.85 -17.33 -13.04
CA LYS A 11 1.77 -17.43 -12.05
C LYS A 11 0.92 -16.16 -11.95
N TYR A 12 1.55 -14.99 -11.96
CA TYR A 12 0.88 -13.70 -11.72
C TYR A 12 0.61 -12.89 -12.99
N LYS A 13 0.89 -13.43 -14.19
CA LYS A 13 0.65 -12.77 -15.48
C LYS A 13 -0.78 -12.24 -15.64
N HIS A 14 -1.76 -12.98 -15.11
CA HIS A 14 -3.16 -12.57 -15.18
C HIS A 14 -3.46 -11.25 -14.44
N LEU A 15 -2.62 -10.87 -13.46
CA LEU A 15 -2.74 -9.62 -12.71
C LEU A 15 -2.19 -8.41 -13.48
N GLU A 16 -1.43 -8.61 -14.57
CA GLU A 16 -0.98 -7.50 -15.42
C GLU A 16 -2.16 -6.75 -16.05
N LYS A 17 -3.26 -7.46 -16.34
CA LYS A 17 -4.53 -6.86 -16.78
C LYS A 17 -5.15 -5.93 -15.73
N LYS A 18 -4.80 -6.11 -14.46
CA LYS A 18 -5.22 -5.26 -13.33
C LYS A 18 -4.16 -4.19 -12.99
N GLY A 19 -3.15 -3.99 -13.85
CA GLY A 19 -2.11 -2.98 -13.67
C GLY A 19 -0.89 -3.43 -12.88
N LEU A 20 -0.75 -4.73 -12.54
CA LEU A 20 0.49 -5.24 -11.96
C LEU A 20 1.63 -5.20 -12.99
N ILE A 21 2.79 -4.68 -12.60
CA ILE A 21 4.02 -4.68 -13.39
C ILE A 21 5.08 -5.46 -12.62
N ILE A 22 5.61 -6.52 -13.21
CA ILE A 22 6.68 -7.31 -12.61
C ILE A 22 8.02 -6.76 -13.10
N GLU A 23 8.66 -5.93 -12.28
CA GLU A 23 9.91 -5.24 -12.64
C GLU A 23 11.10 -6.19 -12.74
N GLY A 24 11.13 -7.23 -11.88
CA GLY A 24 12.18 -8.24 -11.89
C GLY A 24 12.75 -8.53 -10.51
N MET A 25 14.04 -8.81 -10.44
CA MET A 25 14.75 -9.04 -9.18
C MET A 25 15.56 -7.81 -8.78
N VAL A 26 15.51 -7.47 -7.49
CA VAL A 26 16.27 -6.37 -6.90
C VAL A 26 17.10 -6.88 -5.73
N VAL A 27 18.31 -6.35 -5.57
CA VAL A 27 19.14 -6.61 -4.39
C VAL A 27 18.63 -5.71 -3.26
N VAL A 28 18.24 -6.30 -2.14
CA VAL A 28 17.75 -5.60 -0.95
C VAL A 28 18.87 -5.29 0.01
N ASP A 29 19.84 -6.19 0.11
CA ASP A 29 21.01 -6.06 0.98
C ASP A 29 22.23 -6.60 0.23
N HIS A 30 23.14 -5.70 -0.15
CA HIS A 30 24.37 -6.06 -0.85
C HIS A 30 25.33 -6.86 0.04
N ALA A 31 25.36 -6.58 1.35
CA ALA A 31 26.25 -7.28 2.29
C ALA A 31 25.78 -8.71 2.54
N ARG A 32 24.46 -8.93 2.63
CA ARG A 32 23.85 -10.26 2.85
C ARG A 32 23.46 -10.98 1.56
N ARG A 33 23.74 -10.39 0.40
CA ARG A 33 23.32 -10.86 -0.94
C ARG A 33 21.83 -11.23 -0.99
N GLN A 34 21.00 -10.47 -0.28
CA GLN A 34 19.59 -10.77 -0.15
C GLN A 34 18.84 -10.19 -1.34
N ASN A 35 18.25 -11.07 -2.15
CA ASN A 35 17.45 -10.69 -3.31
C ASN A 35 15.95 -10.66 -2.97
N ALA A 36 15.22 -9.81 -3.67
CA ALA A 36 13.76 -9.75 -3.64
C ALA A 36 13.20 -9.66 -5.06
N LEU A 37 11.94 -10.06 -5.20
CA LEU A 37 11.14 -9.76 -6.39
C LEU A 37 10.57 -8.34 -6.23
N SER A 38 10.72 -7.50 -7.24
CA SER A 38 10.12 -6.16 -7.28
C SER A 38 8.91 -6.15 -8.20
N VAL A 39 7.79 -5.65 -7.70
CA VAL A 39 6.57 -5.45 -8.46
C VAL A 39 6.03 -4.04 -8.21
N SER A 40 5.49 -3.45 -9.26
CA SER A 40 4.81 -2.15 -9.22
C SER A 40 3.32 -2.33 -9.48
N LYS A 41 2.47 -1.60 -8.77
CA LYS A 41 1.01 -1.69 -8.88
C LYS A 41 0.36 -0.31 -8.76
N PRO A 42 -0.85 -0.09 -9.30
CA PRO A 42 -1.63 1.09 -8.97
C PRO A 42 -1.98 1.15 -7.48
N PHE A 43 -2.43 2.32 -7.03
CA PHE A 43 -2.85 2.52 -5.65
C PHE A 43 -4.03 1.59 -5.33
N VAL A 44 -5.08 1.66 -6.14
CA VAL A 44 -6.23 0.76 -6.11
C VAL A 44 -5.86 -0.57 -6.76
N PHE A 45 -5.48 -1.54 -5.93
CA PHE A 45 -5.12 -2.88 -6.36
C PHE A 45 -5.25 -3.83 -5.18
N ASP A 46 -5.85 -5.00 -5.39
CA ASP A 46 -5.96 -6.01 -4.33
C ASP A 46 -4.60 -6.63 -3.98
N SER A 47 -4.02 -6.12 -2.91
CA SER A 47 -2.71 -6.51 -2.41
C SER A 47 -2.67 -7.94 -1.86
N ARG A 48 -3.83 -8.55 -1.58
CA ARG A 48 -3.96 -9.95 -1.12
C ARG A 48 -3.60 -10.94 -2.23
N LEU A 49 -3.78 -10.54 -3.49
CA LEU A 49 -3.45 -11.36 -4.67
C LEU A 49 -1.94 -11.56 -4.87
N ILE A 50 -1.10 -10.76 -4.20
CA ILE A 50 0.35 -10.84 -4.28
C ILE A 50 0.91 -11.26 -2.92
N PRO A 51 1.63 -12.39 -2.83
CA PRO A 51 2.15 -12.87 -1.56
C PRO A 51 3.28 -11.97 -1.04
N LYS A 52 3.48 -11.96 0.28
CA LYS A 52 4.61 -11.26 0.93
C LYS A 52 5.96 -11.93 0.60
N LYS A 53 5.96 -13.25 0.35
CA LYS A 53 7.14 -14.05 -0.04
C LYS A 53 6.77 -15.04 -1.15
N PHE A 54 7.72 -15.34 -2.03
CA PHE A 54 7.58 -16.35 -3.08
C PHE A 54 8.87 -17.14 -3.25
N ASP A 55 8.80 -18.47 -3.15
CA ASP A 55 9.96 -19.37 -3.20
C ASP A 55 11.13 -18.91 -2.30
N GLY A 56 10.81 -18.45 -1.08
CA GLY A 56 11.80 -17.96 -0.10
C GLY A 56 12.29 -16.52 -0.34
N LEU A 57 11.97 -15.89 -1.48
CA LEU A 57 12.30 -14.49 -1.74
C LEU A 57 11.21 -13.55 -1.23
N THR A 58 11.62 -12.37 -0.75
CA THR A 58 10.67 -11.32 -0.38
C THR A 58 10.10 -10.67 -1.64
N VAL A 59 8.80 -10.32 -1.63
CA VAL A 59 8.18 -9.56 -2.72
C VAL A 59 8.01 -8.11 -2.26
N LYS A 60 8.75 -7.19 -2.87
CA LYS A 60 8.61 -5.74 -2.66
C LYS A 60 7.54 -5.20 -3.60
N LYS A 61 6.53 -4.57 -3.02
CA LYS A 61 5.43 -3.93 -3.74
C LYS A 61 5.67 -2.42 -3.73
N ARG A 62 5.73 -1.82 -4.92
CA ARG A 62 5.79 -0.37 -5.11
C ARG A 62 4.45 0.11 -5.64
N ILE A 63 3.98 1.24 -5.14
CA ILE A 63 2.80 1.91 -5.69
C ILE A 63 3.28 2.90 -6.74
N VAL A 64 2.68 2.86 -7.93
CA VAL A 64 2.95 3.76 -9.05
C VAL A 64 1.66 4.48 -9.45
N GLY A 65 1.82 5.67 -10.03
CA GLY A 65 0.70 6.53 -10.44
C GLY A 65 0.39 7.63 -9.43
N GLU A 66 -0.78 8.25 -9.61
CA GLU A 66 -1.24 9.32 -8.73
C GLU A 66 -1.65 8.79 -7.36
N MET A 67 -1.16 9.43 -6.30
CA MET A 67 -1.60 9.12 -4.96
C MET A 67 -2.90 9.88 -4.64
N PRO A 68 -3.88 9.24 -3.97
CA PRO A 68 -5.07 9.93 -3.51
C PRO A 68 -4.73 11.10 -2.60
N ILE A 69 -5.60 12.10 -2.56
CA ILE A 69 -5.41 13.34 -1.78
C ILE A 69 -5.16 13.06 -0.29
N GLU A 70 -5.69 11.97 0.24
CA GLU A 70 -5.50 11.52 1.62
C GLU A 70 -4.06 11.11 1.90
N PHE A 71 -3.29 10.71 0.89
CA PHE A 71 -1.90 10.27 0.98
C PHE A 71 -0.92 11.32 0.48
N GLN A 72 -1.42 12.44 -0.07
CA GLN A 72 -0.61 13.58 -0.45
C GLN A 72 -0.24 14.37 0.81
N LEU A 73 1.03 14.28 1.21
CA LEU A 73 1.60 15.06 2.29
C LEU A 73 2.32 16.27 1.74
N ASP A 74 2.26 17.37 2.49
CA ASP A 74 3.11 18.53 2.21
C ASP A 74 4.56 18.19 2.61
N ARG A 75 5.38 17.90 1.59
CA ARG A 75 6.79 17.58 1.75
C ARG A 75 7.69 18.82 1.73
N SER A 76 7.12 20.02 1.69
CA SER A 76 7.88 21.28 1.68
C SER A 76 8.74 21.46 2.93
N GLN A 77 8.30 20.92 4.07
CA GLN A 77 9.02 21.02 5.33
C GLN A 77 9.97 19.82 5.52
N PRO A 78 11.26 20.03 5.82
CA PRO A 78 12.23 18.94 5.94
C PRO A 78 11.88 17.88 7.01
N ASP A 79 11.15 18.26 8.07
CA ASP A 79 10.72 17.35 9.13
C ASP A 79 9.29 16.78 8.94
N TRP A 80 8.69 16.87 7.74
CA TRP A 80 7.32 16.39 7.47
C TRP A 80 7.11 14.94 7.94
N HIS A 81 8.11 14.08 7.72
CA HIS A 81 8.06 12.66 8.05
C HIS A 81 8.06 12.37 9.55
N LYS A 82 8.46 13.35 10.38
CA LYS A 82 8.38 13.27 11.85
C LYS A 82 7.04 13.75 12.38
N ARG A 83 6.24 14.44 11.56
CA ARG A 83 4.97 15.03 11.95
C ARG A 83 3.78 14.23 11.44
N GLU A 84 3.90 13.67 10.23
CA GLU A 84 2.82 12.93 9.59
C GLU A 84 3.30 11.58 9.07
N TYR A 85 2.55 10.55 9.39
CA TYR A 85 2.73 9.22 8.82
C TYR A 85 1.81 9.06 7.60
N ILE A 86 2.43 8.86 6.43
CA ILE A 86 1.70 8.72 5.14
C ILE A 86 0.82 7.48 5.10
N TRP A 87 1.25 6.38 5.71
CA TRP A 87 0.51 5.10 5.72
C TRP A 87 -0.33 4.94 6.98
N ALA A 88 -0.81 6.03 7.55
CA ALA A 88 -1.69 5.99 8.71
C ALA A 88 -3.01 5.24 8.36
N PRO A 89 -3.45 4.25 9.18
CA PRO A 89 -4.71 3.52 8.97
C PRO A 89 -5.90 4.43 8.68
N GLU A 90 -5.98 5.56 9.37
CA GLU A 90 -7.05 6.56 9.25
C GLU A 90 -7.15 7.18 7.84
N ARG A 91 -6.02 7.28 7.12
CA ARG A 91 -6.00 7.74 5.72
C ARG A 91 -6.60 6.71 4.77
N PHE A 92 -6.39 5.42 5.03
CA PHE A 92 -7.02 4.34 4.26
C PHE A 92 -8.53 4.33 4.48
N GLU A 93 -8.98 4.49 5.72
CA GLU A 93 -10.41 4.62 6.05
C GLU A 93 -11.05 5.80 5.32
N SER A 94 -10.45 6.98 5.42
CA SER A 94 -10.95 8.20 4.76
C SER A 94 -11.03 8.03 3.24
N PHE A 95 -10.03 7.38 2.64
CA PHE A 95 -10.00 7.12 1.20
C PHE A 95 -11.07 6.10 0.78
N VAL A 96 -11.23 5.00 1.51
CA VAL A 96 -12.28 4.01 1.23
C VAL A 96 -13.66 4.63 1.38
N ASP A 97 -13.88 5.44 2.42
CA ASP A 97 -15.18 6.09 2.66
C ASP A 97 -15.52 7.11 1.56
N ARG A 98 -14.54 7.88 1.08
CA ARG A 98 -14.75 8.84 -0.02
C ARG A 98 -14.90 8.17 -1.39
N CYS A 99 -14.08 7.16 -1.69
CA CYS A 99 -13.97 6.55 -3.01
C CYS A 99 -14.59 5.15 -3.10
N PHE A 100 -15.46 4.77 -2.17
CA PHE A 100 -16.05 3.43 -2.06
C PHE A 100 -16.56 2.86 -3.40
N VAL A 101 -17.35 3.65 -4.13
CA VAL A 101 -17.95 3.25 -5.41
C VAL A 101 -16.89 3.04 -6.49
N GLN A 102 -15.87 3.89 -6.53
CA GLN A 102 -14.77 3.81 -7.51
C GLN A 102 -13.89 2.60 -7.25
N ILE A 103 -13.49 2.40 -5.99
CA ILE A 103 -12.67 1.25 -5.56
C ILE A 103 -13.40 -0.06 -5.89
N LYS A 104 -14.71 -0.12 -5.62
CA LYS A 104 -15.54 -1.27 -5.95
C LYS A 104 -15.53 -1.60 -7.44
N ALA A 105 -15.69 -0.58 -8.29
CA ALA A 105 -15.69 -0.73 -9.74
C ALA A 105 -14.32 -1.19 -10.26
N GLU A 106 -13.22 -0.64 -9.75
CA GLU A 106 -11.86 -0.99 -10.16
C GLU A 106 -11.42 -2.39 -9.70
N LEU A 107 -11.80 -2.80 -8.49
CA LEU A 107 -11.49 -4.14 -7.99
C LEU A 107 -12.35 -5.22 -8.68
N GLY A 108 -13.49 -4.83 -9.24
CA GLY A 108 -14.38 -5.69 -10.02
C GLY A 108 -15.19 -6.66 -9.16
N GLU A 109 -15.41 -6.32 -7.89
CA GLU A 109 -16.14 -7.17 -6.93
C GLU A 109 -17.44 -6.50 -6.49
N ASP A 110 -18.57 -7.01 -7.00
CA ASP A 110 -19.90 -6.42 -6.83
C ASP A 110 -20.44 -6.49 -5.39
N LYS A 111 -19.77 -7.22 -4.48
CA LYS A 111 -20.20 -7.43 -3.09
C LYS A 111 -19.11 -7.17 -2.06
N MET A 112 -18.07 -6.42 -2.42
CA MET A 112 -16.98 -6.12 -1.52
C MET A 112 -17.45 -5.21 -0.37
N THR A 113 -17.19 -5.63 0.87
CA THR A 113 -17.45 -4.83 2.07
C THR A 113 -16.37 -3.77 2.28
N ARG A 114 -16.64 -2.77 3.13
CA ARG A 114 -15.65 -1.75 3.52
C ARG A 114 -14.37 -2.38 4.08
N GLU A 115 -14.53 -3.40 4.93
CA GLU A 115 -13.42 -4.11 5.57
C GLU A 115 -12.56 -4.84 4.53
N GLU A 116 -13.19 -5.53 3.58
CA GLU A 116 -12.46 -6.19 2.49
C GLU A 116 -11.73 -5.20 1.58
N MET A 117 -12.31 -4.02 1.32
CA MET A 117 -11.63 -2.95 0.59
C MET A 117 -10.41 -2.45 1.36
N LEU A 118 -10.53 -2.27 2.67
CA LEU A 118 -9.41 -1.88 3.52
C LEU A 118 -8.32 -2.94 3.49
N ASP A 119 -8.65 -4.22 3.62
CA ASP A 119 -7.67 -5.30 3.55
C ASP A 119 -6.98 -5.38 2.18
N ALA A 120 -7.75 -5.25 1.10
CA ALA A 120 -7.22 -5.26 -0.27
C ALA A 120 -6.23 -4.11 -0.50
N LEU A 121 -6.56 -2.90 -0.03
CA LEU A 121 -5.71 -1.72 -0.23
C LEU A 121 -4.54 -1.66 0.76
N CYS A 122 -4.78 -2.01 2.03
CA CYS A 122 -3.84 -1.90 3.13
C CYS A 122 -2.98 -3.16 3.27
N PHE A 123 -2.07 -3.36 2.32
CA PHE A 123 -1.03 -4.39 2.36
C PHE A 123 -1.52 -5.85 2.51
N GLY A 124 -2.82 -6.10 2.39
CA GLY A 124 -3.47 -7.41 2.51
C GLY A 124 -4.12 -7.69 3.87
N ASP A 125 -3.91 -6.84 4.88
CA ASP A 125 -4.45 -7.00 6.23
C ASP A 125 -4.44 -5.65 6.95
N PHE A 126 -5.61 -5.02 7.05
CA PHE A 126 -5.76 -3.69 7.64
C PHE A 126 -5.58 -3.72 9.15
N GLU A 127 -6.12 -4.74 9.83
CA GLU A 127 -6.06 -4.84 11.29
C GLU A 127 -4.63 -5.11 11.77
N GLU A 128 -3.88 -5.99 11.09
CA GLU A 128 -2.46 -6.22 11.35
C GLU A 128 -1.67 -4.91 11.19
N HIS A 129 -1.97 -4.12 10.15
CA HIS A 129 -1.32 -2.83 9.91
C HIS A 129 -1.66 -1.78 10.97
N LYS A 130 -2.90 -1.74 11.42
CA LYS A 130 -3.36 -0.85 12.49
C LYS A 130 -2.65 -1.15 13.81
N ILE A 131 -2.57 -2.42 14.21
CA ILE A 131 -1.86 -2.86 15.42
C ILE A 131 -0.36 -2.50 15.32
N LYS A 132 0.28 -2.78 14.17
CA LYS A 132 1.69 -2.42 13.96
C LYS A 132 1.92 -0.92 14.02
N THR A 133 1.02 -0.13 13.42
CA THR A 133 1.12 1.33 13.45
C THR A 133 1.00 1.85 14.88
N GLN A 134 0.05 1.34 15.67
CA GLN A 134 -0.05 1.71 17.09
C GLN A 134 1.21 1.35 17.89
N GLN A 135 1.82 0.19 17.65
CA GLN A 135 3.09 -0.18 18.27
C GLN A 135 4.24 0.75 17.84
N MET A 136 4.29 1.16 16.58
CA MET A 136 5.28 2.12 16.08
C MET A 136 5.08 3.51 16.72
N ILE A 137 3.84 3.95 16.94
CA ILE A 137 3.52 5.19 17.64
C ILE A 137 3.98 5.12 19.10
N ARG A 138 3.64 4.02 19.81
CA ARG A 138 4.05 3.81 21.21
C ARG A 138 5.57 3.76 21.38
N SER A 139 6.28 3.21 20.40
CA SER A 139 7.75 3.16 20.39
C SER A 139 8.41 4.43 19.84
N GLY A 140 7.63 5.46 19.46
CA GLY A 140 8.14 6.73 18.95
C GLY A 140 8.77 6.64 17.55
N LYS A 141 8.60 5.52 16.83
CA LYS A 141 9.15 5.31 15.48
C LYS A 141 8.38 6.09 14.41
N VAL A 142 7.09 6.30 14.63
CA VAL A 142 6.23 7.10 13.75
C VAL A 142 5.38 8.06 14.59
N PRO A 143 5.06 9.26 14.09
CA PRO A 143 4.16 10.16 14.78
C PRO A 143 2.74 9.59 14.84
N ALA A 144 2.01 9.91 15.91
CA ALA A 144 0.58 9.65 15.96
C ALA A 144 -0.14 10.42 14.84
N TYR A 145 -1.16 9.81 14.24
CA TYR A 145 -1.98 10.49 13.26
C TYR A 145 -2.69 11.67 13.94
N LYS A 146 -2.20 12.88 13.67
CA LYS A 146 -2.95 14.09 13.95
C LYS A 146 -3.84 14.28 12.74
N SER A 147 -5.14 13.96 12.88
CA SER A 147 -6.15 14.51 11.99
C SER A 147 -6.04 16.02 12.14
N SER A 148 -5.21 16.65 11.32
CA SER A 148 -5.19 18.09 11.19
C SER A 148 -6.56 18.42 10.62
N GLY A 149 -7.45 18.83 11.51
CA GLY A 149 -8.78 19.29 11.15
C GLY A 149 -8.65 20.44 10.18
N LYS A 150 -8.60 20.13 8.87
CA LYS A 150 -9.10 21.03 7.85
C LYS A 150 -10.61 21.07 8.07
N LYS A 151 -11.02 21.88 9.06
CA LYS A 151 -12.33 22.52 9.01
C LYS A 151 -12.36 23.18 7.64
N LEU A 152 -13.13 22.60 6.73
CA LEU A 152 -13.62 23.29 5.56
C LEU A 152 -14.32 24.53 6.10
N THR A 153 -13.65 25.68 6.07
CA THR A 153 -14.31 26.98 6.16
C THR A 153 -15.17 27.08 4.92
N VAL A 154 -16.41 26.61 5.05
CA VAL A 154 -17.51 26.97 4.18
C VAL A 154 -17.82 28.43 4.53
N THR A 155 -17.28 29.35 3.74
CA THR A 155 -17.72 30.75 3.77
C THR A 155 -19.14 30.77 3.20
N GLN A 156 -20.08 31.21 4.03
CA GLN A 156 -21.47 31.50 3.67
C GLN A 156 -21.56 32.62 2.64
#